data_AF-A0A7C4CDU1-F1
#
_entry.id   AF-A0A7C4CDU1-F1
#
_cell.length_a   1.000
_cell.length_b   1.000
_cell.length_c   1.000
_cell.angle_alpha   90.00
_cell.angle_beta   90.00
_cell.angle_gamma   90.00
#
_symmetry.space_group_name_H-M   'P 1'
#
loop_
_entity.id
_entity.type
_entity.pdbx_description
1 polymer ?
#
loop_
_entity_poly.entity_id
_entity_poly.type
_entity_poly.pdbx_seq_one_letter_code
_entity_poly.pdbx_strand_id
1 'polypeptide(L)' 'MAERTMLFTGGNGFIGKRILANFLEKDMRIILLTQEKFVEETEILISDFGNFPGCRAELAYAVGDITAPGLGLSAADID' A
#
# COMPACT_ATOMS: atom_id res chain seq x y z
N MET A 1 0.40 17.86 -3.78
CA MET A 1 -0.77 16.98 -3.54
C MET A 1 -0.72 15.90 -4.59
N ALA A 2 -0.62 14.64 -4.19
CA ALA A 2 -0.63 13.52 -5.14
C ALA A 2 -1.97 13.56 -5.91
N GLU A 3 -1.91 13.70 -7.23
CA GLU A 3 -3.11 13.90 -8.06
C GLU A 3 -4.00 12.65 -8.13
N ARG A 4 -3.50 11.50 -7.64
CA ARG A 4 -4.16 10.19 -7.74
C ARG A 4 -3.99 9.30 -6.49
N THR A 5 -5.14 8.81 -6.03
CA THR A 5 -5.44 7.76 -5.05
C THR A 5 -5.33 6.31 -5.55
N MET A 6 -4.46 5.41 -5.07
CA MET A 6 -4.59 3.96 -5.36
C MET A 6 -4.66 3.12 -4.09
N LEU A 7 -5.73 2.34 -3.94
CA LEU A 7 -5.81 1.24 -2.98
C LEU A 7 -5.28 -0.03 -3.64
N PHE A 8 -4.34 -0.73 -3.00
CA PHE A 8 -3.67 -1.90 -3.56
C PHE A 8 -3.71 -3.08 -2.58
N THR A 9 -4.32 -4.18 -2.99
CA THR A 9 -4.41 -5.42 -2.20
C THR A 9 -3.31 -6.41 -2.60
N GLY A 10 -2.81 -7.20 -1.65
CA GLY A 10 -1.83 -8.25 -1.96
C GLY A 10 -0.42 -7.73 -2.24
N GLY A 11 -0.10 -6.52 -1.77
CA GLY A 11 1.21 -5.87 -1.95
C GLY A 11 2.39 -6.70 -1.46
N ASN A 12 2.23 -7.45 -0.37
CA ASN A 12 3.29 -8.33 0.16
C ASN A 12 3.49 -9.62 -0.67
N GLY A 13 2.57 -9.94 -1.59
CA GLY A 13 2.65 -11.12 -2.44
C GLY A 13 3.73 -11.01 -3.51
N PHE A 14 4.23 -12.16 -4.00
CA PHE A 14 5.28 -12.22 -5.02
C PHE A 14 4.97 -11.43 -6.30
N ILE A 15 3.73 -11.51 -6.78
CA ILE A 15 3.24 -10.77 -7.95
C ILE A 15 2.97 -9.30 -7.56
N GLY A 16 2.35 -9.08 -6.40
CA GLY A 16 1.99 -7.75 -5.90
C GLY A 16 3.19 -6.81 -5.83
N LYS A 17 4.31 -7.25 -5.25
CA LYS A 17 5.55 -6.47 -5.17
C LYS A 17 6.06 -6.03 -6.55
N ARG A 18 6.00 -6.91 -7.55
CA ARG A 18 6.42 -6.59 -8.92
C ARG A 18 5.51 -5.62 -9.61
N ILE A 19 4.20 -5.74 -9.41
CA ILE A 19 3.23 -4.80 -9.96
C ILE A 19 3.43 -3.44 -9.32
N LEU A 20 3.53 -3.38 -7.99
CA LEU A 20 3.71 -2.16 -7.20
C LEU A 20 4.96 -1.37 -7.63
N ALA A 21 6.05 -2.06 -7.94
CA ALA A 21 7.29 -1.43 -8.42
C ALA A 21 7.10 -0.53 -9.67
N ASN A 22 6.13 -0.84 -10.55
CA ASN A 22 5.87 -0.04 -11.75
C ASN A 22 5.23 1.33 -11.46
N PHE A 23 4.77 1.54 -10.22
CA PHE A 23 4.10 2.77 -9.80
C PHE A 23 4.97 3.66 -8.90
N LEU A 24 6.14 3.19 -8.44
CA LEU A 24 6.97 3.91 -7.48
C LEU A 24 7.47 5.27 -7.99
N GLU A 25 7.76 5.38 -9.28
CA GLU A 25 8.23 6.64 -9.88
C GLU A 25 7.07 7.60 -10.25
N LYS A 26 5.82 7.20 -10.00
CA LYS A 26 4.63 8.04 -10.28
C LYS A 26 4.32 8.93 -9.08
N ASP A 27 3.87 10.14 -9.36
CA ASP A 27 3.45 11.11 -8.34
C ASP A 27 2.03 10.78 -7.87
N MET A 28 1.92 9.78 -7.00
CA MET A 28 0.66 9.23 -6.53
C MET A 28 0.76 8.70 -5.10
N ARG A 29 -0.38 8.58 -4.42
CA ARG A 29 -0.46 7.93 -3.11
C ARG A 29 -0.93 6.50 -3.28
N ILE A 30 -0.23 5.56 -2.66
CA ILE A 30 -0.54 4.13 -2.70
C ILE A 30 -0.80 3.66 -1.28
N ILE A 31 -2.02 3.18 -1.04
CA ILE A 31 -2.45 2.62 0.24
C ILE A 31 -2.50 1.11 0.08
N LEU A 32 -1.66 0.40 0.83
CA LEU A 32 -1.64 -1.05 0.86
C LEU A 32 -2.71 -1.55 1.85
N LEU A 33 -3.65 -2.36 1.37
CA LEU A 33 -4.56 -3.09 2.26
C LEU A 33 -3.82 -4.29 2.84
N THR A 34 -3.59 -4.28 4.16
CA THR A 34 -2.73 -5.24 4.85
C THR A 34 -3.49 -5.92 5.99
N GLN A 35 -3.42 -7.24 6.09
CA GLN A 35 -3.94 -7.95 7.27
C GLN A 35 -3.02 -7.72 8.46
N GLU A 36 -3.56 -7.66 9.68
CA GLU A 36 -2.81 -7.43 10.94
C GLU A 36 -1.52 -8.27 11.04
N LYS A 37 -1.59 -9.56 10.71
CA LYS A 37 -0.45 -10.49 10.76
C LYS A 37 0.71 -10.17 9.81
N PHE A 38 0.51 -9.23 8.88
CA PHE A 38 1.48 -8.84 7.85
C PHE A 38 1.93 -7.37 7.97
N VAL A 39 1.53 -6.67 9.04
CA VAL A 39 1.88 -5.25 9.25
C VAL A 39 3.39 -5.04 9.23
N GLU A 40 4.15 -5.83 10.00
CA GLU A 40 5.62 -5.71 10.04
C GLU A 40 6.25 -5.91 8.65
N GLU A 41 5.80 -6.92 7.89
CA GLU A 41 6.27 -7.15 6.52
C GLU A 41 5.92 -6.00 5.58
N THR A 42 4.76 -5.37 5.76
CA THR A 42 4.32 -4.21 4.99
C THR A 42 5.14 -2.97 5.32
N GLU A 43 5.46 -2.74 6.59
CA GLU A 43 6.32 -1.61 7.00
C GLU A 43 7.72 -1.72 6.41
N ILE A 44 8.30 -2.93 6.42
CA ILE A 44 9.58 -3.22 5.75
C ILE A 44 9.47 -2.93 4.25
N LEU A 45 8.41 -3.43 3.59
CA LEU A 45 8.18 -3.20 2.15
C LEU A 45 8.07 -1.71 1.82
N ILE A 46 7.31 -0.95 2.61
CA ILE A 46 7.14 0.50 2.43
C ILE A 46 8.47 1.22 2.60
N SER A 47 9.25 0.86 3.63
CA SER A 47 10.58 1.42 3.84
C SER A 47 11.52 1.12 2.66
N ASP A 48 11.58 -0.14 2.21
CA ASP A 48 12.41 -0.55 1.07
C ASP A 48 12.03 0.21 -0.20
N PHE A 49 10.73 0.36 -0.46
CA PHE A 49 10.21 1.05 -1.65
C PHE A 49 10.33 2.57 -1.56
N GLY A 50 10.23 3.15 -0.36
CA GLY A 50 10.51 4.57 -0.12
C GLY A 50 11.97 4.93 -0.39
N ASN A 51 12.88 3.98 -0.19
CA ASN A 51 14.31 4.14 -0.51
C ASN A 51 14.65 3.80 -1.98
N PHE A 52 13.66 3.42 -2.80
CA PHE A 52 13.89 3.12 -4.20
C PHE A 52 14.37 4.37 -4.97
N PRO A 53 15.45 4.30 -5.77
CA PRO A 53 15.93 5.45 -6.53
C PRO A 53 14.84 6.04 -7.44
N GLY A 54 14.56 7.33 -7.29
CA GLY A 54 13.52 7.99 -8.09
C GLY A 54 12.08 7.72 -7.62
N CYS A 55 11.90 7.13 -6.44
CA CYS A 55 10.58 7.00 -5.82
C CYS A 55 9.94 8.39 -5.65
N ARG A 56 8.74 8.52 -6.21
CA ARG A 56 7.87 9.70 -6.12
C ARG A 56 6.50 9.35 -5.52
N ALA A 57 6.20 8.06 -5.38
CA ALA A 57 4.99 7.59 -4.76
C ALA A 57 5.05 7.78 -3.25
N GLU A 58 3.95 8.21 -2.65
CA GLU A 58 3.74 8.18 -1.21
C GLU A 58 3.11 6.83 -0.85
N LEU A 59 3.80 5.99 -0.08
CA LEU A 59 3.27 4.70 0.36
C LEU A 59 2.77 4.77 1.80
N ALA A 60 1.59 4.21 2.03
CA ALA A 60 1.01 3.99 3.34
C ALA A 60 0.32 2.63 3.37
N TYR A 61 -0.16 2.20 4.54
CA TYR A 61 -1.01 1.03 4.65
C TYR A 61 -2.25 1.33 5.49
N ALA A 62 -3.29 0.53 5.26
CA ALA A 62 -4.47 0.47 6.10
C ALA A 62 -4.69 -0.99 6.48
N VAL A 63 -4.95 -1.25 7.77
CA VAL A 63 -5.17 -2.61 8.26
C VAL A 63 -6.58 -3.05 7.90
N GLY A 64 -6.70 -4.15 7.18
CA GLY A 64 -7.99 -4.69 6.77
C GLY A 64 -7.93 -6.09 6.15
N ASP A 65 -9.09 -6.58 5.71
CA ASP A 65 -9.27 -7.89 5.11
C ASP A 65 -10.28 -7.82 3.96
N ILE A 66 -9.88 -8.26 2.76
CA ILE A 66 -10.73 -8.28 1.57
C ILE A 66 -11.98 -9.16 1.73
N THR A 67 -11.95 -10.13 2.64
CA THR A 67 -13.07 -11.04 2.91
C THR A 67 -14.10 -10.43 3.86
N ALA A 68 -13.76 -9.34 4.57
CA ALA A 68 -14.66 -8.66 5.49
C ALA A 68 -15.51 -7.59 4.76
N PRO A 69 -16.77 -7.35 5.21
CA PRO A 69 -17.56 -6.23 4.74
C PRO A 69 -16.79 -4.91 4.90
N GLY A 70 -16.85 -4.04 3.88
CA GLY A 70 -16.11 -2.78 3.90
C GLY A 70 -14.59 -2.94 3.96
N LEU A 71 -14.05 -4.09 3.51
CA LEU A 71 -12.62 -4.43 3.56
C LEU A 71 -12.06 -4.50 5.00
N GLY A 72 -12.91 -4.57 6.02
CA GLY A 72 -12.48 -4.50 7.42
C GLY A 72 -11.96 -3.12 7.85
N LEU A 73 -12.16 -2.09 7.03
CA LEU A 73 -11.76 -0.71 7.34
C LEU A 73 -12.84 -0.03 8.18
N SER A 74 -12.42 0.79 9.13
CA SER A 74 -13.29 1.71 9.84
C SER A 74 -13.49 2.99 9.03
N ALA A 75 -14.53 3.78 9.35
CA ALA A 75 -14.74 5.08 8.72
C ALA A 75 -13.57 6.05 8.95
N ALA A 76 -12.83 5.89 10.06
CA ALA A 76 -11.66 6.71 10.38
C ALA A 76 -10.44 6.36 9.52
N ASP A 77 -10.43 5.22 8.83
CA ASP A 77 -9.33 4.81 7.94
C ASP A 77 -9.49 5.36 6.50
N ILE A 78 -10.59 6.08 6.24
CA ILE A 78 -11.01 6.54 4.91
C ILE A 78 -10.85 8.08 4.74
N ASP A 79 -10.64 8.81 5.84
CA ASP A 79 -10.44 10.26 5.87
C ASP A 79 -8.95 10.67 5.66
#